data_AF-A0A2H0PK39-F1
#
_entry.id   AF-A0A2H0PK39-F1
#
_cell.length_a   1.000
_cell.length_b   1.000
_cell.length_c   1.000
_cell.angle_alpha   90.00
_cell.angle_beta   90.00
_cell.angle_gamma   90.00
#
_symmetry.space_group_name_H-M   'P 1'
#
loop_
_entity.id
_entity.type
_entity.pdbx_description
1 polymer ?
#
loop_
_entity_poly.entity_id
_entity_poly.type
_entity_poly.pdbx_seq_one_letter_code
_entity_poly.pdbx_strand_id
1 'polypeptide(L)'
;MTLLLRIIIGMIVPIHNRIVYLIAYGPWGSFVHRILISGFRKLYKIEDEPIASHKKLGQYFLRSRDIFISSSALVSPTESTCMEGPAKINLNSTISIKSIDYNWQEFFEFQDSWKSSNFWNLYLAPNDYHWVHSPCEAEHWEACRVPGKTYPVNALGRRLIPHLYLENERLSFRTQHPQLGWVHVLCVGAMGVSRMPTPFGQFSERKWSKIDQTIKKGAALAAFQLGSSVLLIVEKNPQNPLGLSSPSLKVGEALV
;
A
#
# COMPACT_ATOMS: atom_id res chain seq x y z
N MET A 1 6.18 23.68 -8.40
CA MET A 1 5.40 23.20 -9.56
C MET A 1 4.74 24.39 -10.24
N THR A 2 4.94 24.58 -11.55
CA THR A 2 4.35 25.71 -12.29
C THR A 2 2.84 25.52 -12.46
N LEU A 3 2.07 26.61 -12.51
CA LEU A 3 0.61 26.59 -12.69
C LEU A 3 0.19 25.81 -13.95
N LEU A 4 0.95 25.97 -15.04
CA LEU A 4 0.72 25.25 -16.29
C LEU A 4 0.85 23.73 -16.12
N LEU A 5 1.87 23.27 -15.39
CA LEU A 5 2.04 21.84 -15.11
C LEU A 5 0.90 21.29 -14.25
N ARG A 6 0.40 22.07 -13.27
CA ARG A 6 -0.79 21.69 -12.48
C ARG A 6 -2.02 21.50 -13.36
N ILE A 7 -2.25 22.41 -14.30
CA ILE A 7 -3.39 22.36 -15.22
C ILE A 7 -3.27 21.13 -16.13
N ILE A 8 -2.08 20.89 -16.70
CA ILE A 8 -1.82 19.73 -17.57
C ILE A 8 -2.05 18.41 -16.80
N ILE A 9 -1.50 18.28 -15.60
CA ILE A 9 -1.70 17.09 -14.75
C ILE A 9 -3.19 16.93 -14.40
N GLY A 10 -3.86 18.04 -14.05
CA GLY A 10 -5.29 18.07 -13.74
C GLY A 10 -6.19 17.63 -14.89
N MET A 11 -5.76 17.79 -16.15
CA MET A 11 -6.48 17.29 -17.32
C MET A 11 -6.12 15.84 -17.67
N ILE A 12 -4.85 15.47 -17.62
CA ILE A 12 -4.37 14.15 -18.06
C ILE A 12 -4.74 13.06 -17.06
N VAL A 13 -4.58 13.32 -15.75
CA VAL A 13 -4.81 12.30 -14.72
C VAL A 13 -6.23 11.75 -14.74
N PRO A 14 -7.31 12.56 -14.78
CA PRO A 14 -8.67 12.02 -14.84
C PRO A 14 -8.92 11.15 -16.08
N ILE A 15 -8.35 11.53 -17.23
CA ILE A 15 -8.47 10.76 -18.48
C ILE A 15 -7.74 9.42 -18.34
N HIS A 16 -6.49 9.45 -17.87
CA HIS A 16 -5.71 8.25 -17.60
C HIS A 16 -6.44 7.31 -16.63
N ASN A 17 -6.90 7.83 -15.50
CA ASN A 17 -7.65 7.10 -14.48
C ASN A 17 -8.93 6.48 -15.06
N ARG A 18 -9.65 7.19 -15.93
CA ARG A 18 -10.85 6.67 -16.60
C ARG A 18 -10.51 5.55 -17.59
N ILE A 19 -9.43 5.68 -18.36
CA ILE A 19 -8.98 4.63 -19.28
C ILE A 19 -8.60 3.37 -18.50
N VAL A 20 -7.79 3.53 -17.45
CA VAL A 20 -7.39 2.42 -16.58
C VAL A 20 -8.60 1.76 -15.93
N TYR A 21 -9.57 2.55 -15.46
CA TYR A 21 -10.85 2.03 -14.95
C TYR A 21 -11.62 1.23 -15.99
N LEU A 22 -11.72 1.72 -17.23
CA LEU A 22 -12.41 1.00 -18.29
C LEU A 22 -11.71 -0.32 -18.62
N ILE A 23 -10.38 -0.37 -18.63
CA ILE A 23 -9.64 -1.62 -18.82
C ILE A 23 -9.90 -2.59 -17.65
N ALA A 24 -9.82 -2.10 -16.41
CA ALA A 24 -9.94 -2.95 -15.22
C ALA A 24 -11.37 -3.42 -14.93
N TYR A 25 -12.36 -2.54 -15.13
CA TYR A 25 -13.74 -2.69 -14.64
C TYR A 25 -14.83 -2.45 -15.67
N GLY A 26 -14.47 -2.08 -16.90
CA GLY A 26 -15.41 -1.72 -17.94
C GLY A 26 -16.46 -2.80 -18.21
N PRO A 27 -17.59 -2.42 -18.83
CA PRO A 27 -18.77 -3.26 -19.04
C PRO A 27 -18.55 -4.34 -20.14
N TRP A 28 -17.31 -4.78 -20.32
CA TRP A 28 -16.93 -5.80 -21.30
C TRP A 28 -17.36 -7.19 -20.82
N GLY A 29 -17.68 -8.07 -21.76
CA GLY A 29 -17.94 -9.47 -21.47
C GLY A 29 -16.74 -10.19 -20.84
N SER A 30 -16.99 -11.28 -20.13
CA SER A 30 -15.95 -12.08 -19.44
C SER A 30 -14.86 -12.59 -20.39
N PHE A 31 -15.19 -12.83 -21.66
CA PHE A 31 -14.23 -13.20 -22.70
C PHE A 31 -13.14 -12.14 -22.92
N VAL A 32 -13.53 -10.85 -23.01
CA VAL A 32 -12.58 -9.74 -23.18
C VAL A 32 -11.67 -9.63 -21.97
N HIS A 33 -12.24 -9.70 -20.75
CA HIS A 33 -11.45 -9.68 -19.51
C HIS A 33 -10.49 -10.86 -19.42
N ARG A 34 -10.87 -12.06 -19.88
CA ARG A 34 -9.95 -13.21 -19.95
C ARG A 34 -8.75 -12.95 -20.85
N ILE A 35 -8.95 -12.32 -22.02
CA ILE A 35 -7.86 -11.92 -22.91
C ILE A 35 -6.96 -10.88 -22.23
N LEU A 36 -7.55 -9.86 -21.58
CA LEU A 36 -6.80 -8.83 -20.85
C LEU A 36 -5.96 -9.44 -19.72
N ILE A 37 -6.54 -10.34 -18.91
CA ILE A 37 -5.84 -11.05 -17.84
C ILE A 37 -4.71 -11.91 -18.42
N SER A 38 -4.97 -12.66 -19.49
CA SER A 38 -3.95 -13.49 -20.13
C SER A 38 -2.78 -12.65 -20.68
N GLY A 39 -3.08 -11.54 -21.33
CA GLY A 39 -2.07 -10.60 -21.83
C GLY A 39 -1.27 -9.96 -20.69
N PHE A 40 -1.95 -9.53 -19.63
CA PHE A 40 -1.33 -8.97 -18.44
C PHE A 40 -0.38 -9.98 -17.77
N ARG A 41 -0.80 -11.22 -17.57
CA ARG A 41 0.04 -12.30 -17.01
C ARG A 41 1.29 -12.54 -17.85
N LYS A 42 1.15 -12.58 -19.17
CA LYS A 42 2.29 -12.75 -20.09
C LYS A 42 3.26 -11.57 -20.04
N LEU A 43 2.73 -10.35 -20.04
CA LEU A 43 3.54 -9.13 -20.00
C LEU A 43 4.33 -9.01 -18.69
N TYR A 44 3.71 -9.35 -17.57
CA TYR A 44 4.27 -9.20 -16.22
C TYR A 44 4.84 -10.51 -15.65
N LYS A 45 4.92 -11.58 -16.46
CA LYS A 45 5.46 -12.90 -16.08
C LYS A 45 4.86 -13.45 -14.77
N ILE A 46 3.53 -13.36 -14.64
CA ILE A 46 2.81 -13.83 -13.44
C ILE A 46 2.51 -15.32 -13.60
N GLU A 47 3.17 -16.14 -12.80
CA GLU A 47 3.11 -17.60 -12.87
C GLU A 47 1.90 -18.20 -12.14
N ASP A 48 1.25 -17.45 -11.23
CA ASP A 48 0.11 -17.94 -10.44
C ASP A 48 -1.03 -18.47 -11.33
N GLU A 49 -1.68 -19.57 -10.91
CA GLU A 49 -2.78 -20.17 -11.66
C GLU A 49 -3.96 -19.19 -11.83
N PRO A 50 -4.58 -19.14 -13.03
CA PRO A 50 -5.73 -18.28 -13.24
C PRO A 50 -6.92 -18.84 -12.45
N ILE A 51 -7.26 -18.23 -11.33
CA ILE A 51 -8.52 -18.58 -10.65
C ILE A 51 -9.65 -18.22 -11.60
N ALA A 52 -10.39 -19.24 -12.06
CA ALA A 52 -11.48 -19.13 -13.02
C ALA A 52 -12.62 -18.18 -12.56
N SER A 53 -12.62 -17.77 -11.29
CA SER A 53 -13.61 -16.88 -10.68
C SER A 53 -13.45 -15.40 -11.05
N HIS A 54 -12.29 -14.95 -11.52
CA HIS A 54 -12.07 -13.53 -11.83
C HIS A 54 -12.74 -13.12 -13.14
N LYS A 55 -13.87 -12.43 -13.03
CA LYS A 55 -14.64 -11.97 -14.20
C LYS A 55 -14.08 -10.68 -14.82
N LYS A 56 -13.24 -9.95 -14.06
CA LYS A 56 -12.68 -8.65 -14.45
C LYS A 56 -11.19 -8.55 -14.11
N LEU A 57 -10.42 -7.82 -14.91
CA LEU A 57 -8.99 -7.61 -14.65
C LEU A 57 -8.74 -6.97 -13.27
N GLY A 58 -9.54 -5.98 -12.86
CA GLY A 58 -9.37 -5.38 -11.54
C GLY A 58 -9.59 -6.35 -10.37
N GLN A 59 -10.42 -7.39 -10.57
CA GLN A 59 -10.63 -8.45 -9.57
C GLN A 59 -9.46 -9.43 -9.53
N TYR A 60 -8.70 -9.58 -10.62
CA TYR A 60 -7.53 -10.47 -10.68
C TYR A 60 -6.44 -10.06 -9.68
N PHE A 61 -6.35 -8.79 -9.33
CA PHE A 61 -5.43 -8.30 -8.28
C PHE A 61 -5.79 -8.82 -6.89
N LEU A 62 -7.02 -9.29 -6.68
CA LEU A 62 -7.48 -9.91 -5.45
C LEU A 62 -7.28 -11.43 -5.42
N ARG A 63 -6.52 -12.00 -6.37
CA ARG A 63 -6.17 -13.43 -6.39
C ARG A 63 -5.59 -13.86 -5.04
N SER A 64 -5.96 -15.04 -4.58
CA SER A 64 -5.39 -15.66 -3.37
C SER A 64 -4.03 -16.29 -3.66
N ARG A 65 -3.20 -16.38 -2.64
CA ARG A 65 -1.92 -17.10 -2.67
C ARG A 65 -1.64 -17.69 -1.31
N ASP A 66 -0.97 -18.83 -1.27
CA ASP A 66 -0.41 -19.35 -0.03
C ASP A 66 0.77 -18.46 0.40
N ILE A 67 0.74 -18.02 1.65
CA ILE A 67 1.76 -17.14 2.22
C ILE A 67 2.47 -17.86 3.36
N PHE A 68 3.79 -17.82 3.34
CA PHE A 68 4.62 -18.25 4.46
C PHE A 68 4.78 -17.08 5.43
N ILE A 69 4.52 -17.30 6.72
CA ILE A 69 4.69 -16.29 7.76
C ILE A 69 5.86 -16.67 8.65
N SER A 70 6.92 -15.84 8.64
CA SER A 70 8.07 -16.01 9.51
C SER A 70 7.69 -15.91 10.99
N SER A 71 8.47 -16.59 11.84
CA SER A 71 8.35 -16.51 13.30
C SER A 71 8.80 -15.17 13.89
N SER A 72 9.50 -14.33 13.10
CA SER A 72 9.96 -12.99 13.51
C SER A 72 8.84 -12.11 14.07
N ALA A 73 9.16 -11.24 15.03
CA ALA A 73 8.20 -10.32 15.64
C ALA A 73 7.55 -9.36 14.61
N LEU A 74 8.27 -9.02 13.54
CA LEU A 74 7.79 -8.15 12.46
C LEU A 74 8.06 -8.81 11.11
N VAL A 75 7.00 -8.92 10.30
CA VAL A 75 7.09 -9.46 8.94
C VAL A 75 6.63 -8.43 7.91
N SER A 76 7.06 -8.62 6.66
CA SER A 76 6.61 -7.77 5.55
C SER A 76 5.10 -7.92 5.36
N PRO A 77 4.34 -6.81 5.35
CA PRO A 77 2.89 -6.84 5.15
C PRO A 77 2.51 -7.14 3.70
N THR A 78 3.44 -7.02 2.74
CA THR A 78 3.16 -7.08 1.31
C THR A 78 4.25 -7.83 0.55
N GLU A 79 3.87 -8.39 -0.61
CA GLU A 79 4.83 -8.72 -1.66
C GLU A 79 5.12 -7.42 -2.41
N SER A 80 6.37 -6.97 -2.37
CA SER A 80 6.71 -5.63 -2.84
C SER A 80 8.19 -5.47 -3.15
N THR A 81 8.53 -4.35 -3.77
CA THR A 81 9.89 -3.83 -3.76
C THR A 81 10.01 -2.77 -2.65
N CYS A 82 10.94 -2.97 -1.72
CA CYS A 82 11.36 -1.97 -0.76
C CYS A 82 12.13 -0.86 -1.48
N MET A 83 11.53 0.32 -1.55
CA MET A 83 12.09 1.48 -2.22
C MET A 83 13.01 2.29 -1.30
N GLU A 84 12.64 2.38 -0.02
CA GLU A 84 13.44 2.91 1.08
C GLU A 84 13.11 2.11 2.34
N GLY A 85 14.09 1.96 3.23
CA GLY A 85 13.90 1.34 4.53
C GLY A 85 14.84 0.14 4.75
N PRO A 86 15.10 -0.24 6.00
CA PRO A 86 14.71 0.45 7.24
C PRO A 86 15.38 1.82 7.36
N ALA A 87 14.60 2.88 7.53
CA ALA A 87 15.11 4.25 7.66
C ALA A 87 14.50 4.92 8.88
N LYS A 88 15.34 5.62 9.66
CA LYS A 88 14.88 6.30 10.87
C LYS A 88 14.06 7.55 10.54
N ILE A 89 13.00 7.75 11.29
CA ILE A 89 12.21 8.97 11.36
C ILE A 89 12.67 9.75 12.60
N ASN A 90 13.07 11.00 12.42
CA ASN A 90 13.25 11.96 13.50
C ASN A 90 11.99 12.85 13.63
N LEU A 91 11.68 13.32 14.85
CA LEU A 91 10.46 14.10 15.16
C LEU A 91 10.27 15.40 14.34
N ASN A 92 11.35 15.95 13.78
CA ASN A 92 11.36 17.14 12.93
C ASN A 92 11.79 16.82 11.48
N SER A 93 11.94 15.55 11.11
CA SER A 93 12.51 15.19 9.82
C SER A 93 11.45 15.09 8.74
N THR A 94 11.88 15.49 7.55
CA THR A 94 11.30 15.06 6.30
C THR A 94 11.51 13.56 6.11
N ILE A 95 10.57 12.92 5.44
CA ILE A 95 10.77 11.58 4.88
C ILE A 95 10.91 11.73 3.39
N SER A 96 12.10 11.36 2.90
CA SER A 96 12.42 11.40 1.49
C SER A 96 11.91 10.13 0.83
N ILE A 97 10.79 10.25 0.12
CA ILE A 97 10.31 9.20 -0.77
C ILE A 97 10.75 9.56 -2.20
N LYS A 98 11.81 8.89 -2.66
CA LYS A 98 12.42 9.06 -3.99
C LYS A 98 12.71 10.51 -4.35
N SER A 99 13.47 11.18 -3.48
CA SER A 99 13.89 12.58 -3.63
C SER A 99 12.76 13.60 -3.48
N ILE A 100 11.59 13.19 -2.99
CA ILE A 100 10.53 14.10 -2.53
C ILE A 100 10.48 14.02 -1.02
N ASP A 101 10.70 15.17 -0.40
CA ASP A 101 10.63 15.32 1.03
C ASP A 101 9.19 15.59 1.47
N TYR A 102 8.69 14.75 2.38
CA TYR A 102 7.40 14.89 3.01
C TYR A 102 7.60 15.29 4.47
N ASN A 103 6.91 16.32 4.97
CA ASN A 103 6.87 16.53 6.41
C ASN A 103 5.87 15.54 7.02
N TRP A 104 6.34 14.70 7.93
CA TRP A 104 5.51 13.64 8.50
C TRP A 104 4.30 14.16 9.28
N GLN A 105 4.42 15.36 9.84
CA GLN A 105 3.33 16.01 10.57
C GLN A 105 2.15 16.41 9.67
N GLU A 106 2.36 16.44 8.34
CA GLU A 106 1.28 16.70 7.38
C GLU A 106 0.36 15.48 7.19
N PHE A 107 0.81 14.28 7.59
CA PHE A 107 -0.05 13.10 7.59
C PHE A 107 -0.96 13.13 8.83
N PHE A 108 -2.26 13.17 8.58
CA PHE A 108 -3.29 13.03 9.61
C PHE A 108 -3.07 11.79 10.50
N GLU A 109 -2.56 10.73 9.90
CA GLU A 109 -2.36 9.44 10.53
C GLU A 109 -1.24 9.43 11.58
N PHE A 110 -0.34 10.41 11.53
CA PHE A 110 0.94 10.42 12.24
C PHE A 110 1.09 11.64 13.16
N GLN A 111 -0.04 12.20 13.62
CA GLN A 111 -0.06 13.37 14.52
C GLN A 111 0.41 13.05 15.95
N ASP A 112 0.38 11.78 16.33
CA ASP A 112 0.91 11.35 17.62
C ASP A 112 2.45 11.45 17.62
N SER A 113 3.05 11.97 18.70
CA SER A 113 4.50 12.19 18.75
C SER A 113 5.27 10.88 18.91
N TRP A 114 6.00 10.46 17.87
CA TRP A 114 6.80 9.24 17.90
C TRP A 114 8.27 9.57 18.06
N LYS A 115 8.81 9.31 19.26
CA LYS A 115 10.15 9.77 19.68
C LYS A 115 11.28 9.23 18.81
N SER A 116 11.07 8.05 18.23
CA SER A 116 11.97 7.33 17.33
C SER A 116 11.08 6.36 16.58
N SER A 117 11.21 6.26 15.26
CA SER A 117 10.52 5.23 14.47
C SER A 117 11.36 4.84 13.28
N ASN A 118 11.10 3.67 12.70
CA ASN A 118 11.65 3.25 11.43
C ASN A 118 10.53 3.12 10.42
N PHE A 119 10.79 3.45 9.16
CA PHE A 119 9.84 3.23 8.09
C PHE A 119 10.42 2.41 6.95
N TRP A 120 9.49 1.78 6.23
CA TRP A 120 9.69 1.12 4.95
C TRP A 120 8.69 1.67 3.95
N ASN A 121 9.17 1.96 2.76
CA ASN A 121 8.38 2.35 1.61
C ASN A 121 8.29 1.18 0.64
N LEU A 122 7.15 0.51 0.66
CA LEU A 122 6.92 -0.75 -0.02
C LEU A 122 6.07 -0.49 -1.27
N TYR A 123 6.68 -0.59 -2.44
CA TYR A 123 5.98 -0.41 -3.72
C TYR A 123 5.53 -1.76 -4.27
N LEU A 124 4.23 -1.89 -4.54
CA LEU A 124 3.65 -3.08 -5.14
C LEU A 124 3.64 -2.89 -6.67
N ALA A 125 4.50 -3.64 -7.34
CA ALA A 125 4.57 -3.67 -8.80
C ALA A 125 3.38 -4.46 -9.37
N PRO A 126 3.01 -4.28 -10.65
CA PRO A 126 1.82 -4.91 -11.22
C PRO A 126 1.81 -6.45 -11.16
N ASN A 127 2.98 -7.08 -11.14
CA ASN A 127 3.13 -8.53 -11.01
C ASN A 127 2.96 -9.05 -9.58
N ASP A 128 3.08 -8.19 -8.57
CA ASP A 128 3.08 -8.59 -7.17
C ASP A 128 1.70 -9.05 -6.69
N TYR A 129 1.66 -9.68 -5.52
CA TYR A 129 0.44 -10.00 -4.81
C TYR A 129 -0.05 -8.76 -4.04
N HIS A 130 -1.28 -8.32 -4.31
CA HIS A 130 -1.76 -6.97 -3.94
C HIS A 130 -2.58 -6.92 -2.64
N TRP A 131 -2.60 -7.98 -1.86
CA TRP A 131 -3.13 -7.91 -0.50
C TRP A 131 -2.08 -7.33 0.46
N VAL A 132 -2.58 -6.61 1.45
CA VAL A 132 -1.82 -6.05 2.57
C VAL A 132 -2.22 -6.80 3.81
N HIS A 133 -1.23 -7.36 4.49
CA HIS A 133 -1.40 -8.23 5.65
C HIS A 133 -0.88 -7.55 6.92
N SER A 134 -1.36 -8.03 8.06
CA SER A 134 -0.90 -7.59 9.36
C SER A 134 0.55 -8.00 9.58
N PRO A 135 1.48 -7.06 9.82
CA PRO A 135 2.91 -7.37 10.00
C PRO A 135 3.22 -7.96 11.39
N CYS A 136 2.29 -7.83 12.34
CA CYS A 136 2.38 -8.37 13.69
C CYS A 136 0.99 -8.82 14.17
N GLU A 137 0.96 -9.57 15.26
CA GLU A 137 -0.29 -9.89 15.95
C GLU A 137 -0.63 -8.79 16.95
N ALA A 138 -1.90 -8.37 17.02
CA ALA A 138 -2.36 -7.51 18.10
C ALA A 138 -3.86 -7.64 18.34
N GLU A 139 -4.26 -7.41 19.60
CA GLU A 139 -5.66 -7.45 20.03
C GLU A 139 -6.46 -6.23 19.59
N HIS A 140 -5.80 -5.06 19.52
CA HIS A 140 -6.45 -3.78 19.31
C HIS A 140 -5.86 -3.06 18.11
N TRP A 141 -6.47 -3.27 16.94
CA TRP A 141 -6.18 -2.45 15.76
C TRP A 141 -7.20 -1.32 15.64
N GLU A 142 -6.73 -0.19 15.15
CA GLU A 142 -7.57 0.92 14.73
C GLU A 142 -7.34 1.16 13.25
N ALA A 143 -8.38 1.62 12.55
CA ALA A 143 -8.27 2.03 11.17
C ALA A 143 -8.95 3.38 10.93
N CYS A 144 -8.43 4.12 9.96
CA CYS A 144 -9.08 5.33 9.44
C CYS A 144 -8.90 5.43 7.93
N ARG A 145 -9.86 6.08 7.27
CA ARG A 145 -9.75 6.44 5.86
C ARG A 145 -9.47 7.93 5.74
N VAL A 146 -8.47 8.31 4.95
CA VAL A 146 -8.24 9.71 4.60
C VAL A 146 -8.60 9.91 3.13
N PRO A 147 -9.67 10.66 2.82
CA PRO A 147 -10.08 10.89 1.44
C PRO A 147 -9.03 11.74 0.72
N GLY A 148 -8.85 11.48 -0.57
CA GLY A 148 -7.87 12.17 -1.40
C GLY A 148 -8.08 11.89 -2.89
N LYS A 149 -7.09 12.28 -3.68
CA LYS A 149 -6.97 11.98 -5.10
C LYS A 149 -6.49 10.54 -5.28
N THR A 150 -6.28 10.13 -6.53
CA THR A 150 -5.76 8.80 -6.87
C THR A 150 -4.74 8.95 -7.99
N TYR A 151 -3.74 9.79 -7.74
CA TYR A 151 -2.64 10.02 -8.68
C TYR A 151 -1.80 8.74 -8.84
N PRO A 152 -1.23 8.48 -10.02
CA PRO A 152 -0.40 7.30 -10.25
C PRO A 152 0.86 7.33 -9.36
N VAL A 153 1.07 6.30 -8.53
CA VAL A 153 2.27 6.18 -7.66
C VAL A 153 3.50 5.67 -8.41
N ASN A 154 3.41 5.46 -9.73
CA ASN A 154 4.52 4.98 -10.56
C ASN A 154 5.64 6.03 -10.70
N ALA A 155 6.75 5.67 -11.36
CA ALA A 155 7.91 6.55 -11.48
C ALA A 155 7.59 7.92 -12.09
N LEU A 156 6.69 7.98 -13.08
CA LEU A 156 6.29 9.21 -13.73
C LEU A 156 5.43 10.08 -12.82
N GLY A 157 4.40 9.50 -12.19
CA GLY A 157 3.51 10.25 -11.31
C GLY A 157 4.22 10.81 -10.08
N ARG A 158 5.14 10.04 -9.48
CA ARG A 158 5.99 10.52 -8.39
C ARG A 158 6.82 11.74 -8.81
N ARG A 159 7.44 11.73 -10.00
CA ARG A 159 8.25 12.86 -10.47
C ARG A 159 7.44 14.13 -10.73
N LEU A 160 6.21 13.98 -11.19
CA LEU A 160 5.40 15.10 -11.67
C LEU A 160 4.49 15.71 -10.60
N ILE A 161 4.19 14.96 -9.53
CA ILE A 161 3.18 15.33 -8.54
C ILE A 161 3.87 15.44 -7.17
N PRO A 162 4.26 16.67 -6.77
CA PRO A 162 4.73 16.95 -5.42
C PRO A 162 3.70 16.46 -4.39
N HIS A 163 4.17 15.95 -3.26
CA HIS A 163 3.32 15.53 -2.16
C HIS A 163 2.30 14.42 -2.50
N LEU A 164 2.59 13.58 -3.51
CA LEU A 164 1.70 12.52 -3.99
C LEU A 164 1.07 11.65 -2.88
N TYR A 165 1.83 11.27 -1.86
CA TYR A 165 1.35 10.44 -0.76
C TYR A 165 0.33 11.20 0.13
N LEU A 166 0.51 12.51 0.33
CA LEU A 166 -0.43 13.35 1.09
C LEU A 166 -1.71 13.66 0.30
N GLU A 167 -1.58 13.80 -1.02
CA GLU A 167 -2.70 14.09 -1.91
C GLU A 167 -3.59 12.88 -2.17
N ASN A 168 -3.02 11.68 -2.19
CA ASN A 168 -3.76 10.47 -2.51
C ASN A 168 -4.66 10.01 -1.36
N GLU A 169 -5.73 9.30 -1.72
CA GLU A 169 -6.59 8.57 -0.78
C GLU A 169 -5.75 7.53 -0.03
N ARG A 170 -5.98 7.43 1.27
CA ARG A 170 -5.27 6.51 2.15
C ARG A 170 -6.21 5.72 3.02
N LEU A 171 -5.82 4.49 3.30
CA LEU A 171 -6.42 3.64 4.32
C LEU A 171 -5.31 3.25 5.28
N SER A 172 -5.45 3.65 6.54
CA SER A 172 -4.43 3.47 7.54
C SER A 172 -4.89 2.53 8.62
N PHE A 173 -4.00 1.65 9.04
CA PHE A 173 -4.16 0.76 10.18
C PHE A 173 -3.08 1.05 11.20
N ARG A 174 -3.42 1.05 12.48
CA ARG A 174 -2.44 1.16 13.56
C ARG A 174 -2.76 0.27 14.74
N THR A 175 -1.73 -0.08 15.49
CA THR A 175 -1.86 -0.78 16.76
C THR A 175 -0.67 -0.46 17.67
N GLN A 176 -0.86 -0.64 18.97
CA GLN A 176 0.22 -0.61 19.94
C GLN A 176 0.62 -2.04 20.29
N HIS A 177 1.86 -2.41 19.95
CA HIS A 177 2.41 -3.73 20.18
C HIS A 177 3.41 -3.70 21.36
N PRO A 178 3.41 -4.70 22.27
CA PRO A 178 4.27 -4.69 23.46
C PRO A 178 5.77 -4.54 23.15
N GLN A 179 6.25 -5.22 22.10
CA GLN A 179 7.67 -5.24 21.73
C GLN A 179 8.02 -4.17 20.69
N LEU A 180 7.07 -3.79 19.83
CA LEU A 180 7.33 -2.93 18.65
C LEU A 180 6.90 -1.47 18.86
N GLY A 181 6.17 -1.18 19.96
CA GLY A 181 5.54 0.13 20.15
C GLY A 181 4.41 0.33 19.15
N TRP A 182 4.22 1.57 18.68
CA TRP A 182 3.28 1.84 17.59
C TRP A 182 3.71 1.17 16.29
N VAL A 183 2.77 0.46 15.66
CA VAL A 183 2.91 -0.12 14.32
C VAL A 183 1.83 0.47 13.44
N HIS A 184 2.22 1.07 12.31
CA HIS A 184 1.32 1.66 11.32
C HIS A 184 1.51 1.00 9.96
N VAL A 185 0.39 0.67 9.31
CA VAL A 185 0.34 0.18 7.93
C VAL A 185 -0.52 1.16 7.15
N LEU A 186 0.13 2.08 6.42
CA LEU A 186 -0.53 3.10 5.63
C LEU A 186 -0.60 2.67 4.17
N CYS A 187 -1.79 2.30 3.72
CA CYS A 187 -2.08 1.99 2.32
C CYS A 187 -2.31 3.29 1.55
N VAL A 188 -1.54 3.52 0.48
CA VAL A 188 -1.67 4.71 -0.37
C VAL A 188 -2.23 4.29 -1.73
N GLY A 189 -3.43 4.78 -2.03
CA GLY A 189 -4.12 4.51 -3.29
C GLY A 189 -3.41 5.14 -4.50
N ALA A 190 -3.72 4.67 -5.70
CA ALA A 190 -3.20 5.20 -6.95
C ALA A 190 -4.10 4.93 -8.18
N MET A 191 -3.81 5.64 -9.27
CA MET A 191 -4.31 5.37 -10.63
C MET A 191 -5.83 5.28 -10.79
N GLY A 192 -6.63 6.03 -10.02
CA GLY A 192 -8.08 6.13 -10.25
C GLY A 192 -8.93 4.92 -9.91
N VAL A 193 -8.30 3.76 -9.69
CA VAL A 193 -9.00 2.47 -9.56
C VAL A 193 -8.62 1.75 -8.28
N SER A 194 -7.81 2.37 -7.42
CA SER A 194 -7.42 1.84 -6.11
C SER A 194 -8.58 1.91 -5.13
N ARG A 195 -9.62 1.11 -5.35
CA ARG A 195 -10.42 0.72 -4.20
C ARG A 195 -9.48 -0.07 -3.30
N MET A 196 -9.46 0.32 -2.03
CA MET A 196 -8.79 -0.40 -0.97
C MET A 196 -9.85 -1.16 -0.16
N PRO A 197 -10.39 -2.27 -0.69
CA PRO A 197 -11.31 -3.09 0.09
C PRO A 197 -10.57 -3.63 1.33
N THR A 198 -11.33 -3.76 2.40
CA THR A 198 -10.86 -4.29 3.69
C THR A 198 -11.91 -5.27 4.21
N PRO A 199 -11.51 -6.39 4.85
CA PRO A 199 -12.45 -7.35 5.41
C PRO A 199 -13.26 -6.76 6.58
N PHE A 200 -12.92 -5.56 7.07
CA PHE A 200 -13.55 -4.90 8.21
C PHE A 200 -14.65 -3.90 7.82
N GLY A 201 -15.06 -3.87 6.55
CA GLY A 201 -16.14 -3.01 6.08
C GLY A 201 -15.70 -1.59 5.71
N GLN A 202 -16.45 -0.57 6.17
CA GLN A 202 -16.15 0.83 5.89
C GLN A 202 -15.73 1.55 7.16
N PHE A 203 -14.77 2.47 7.02
CA PHE A 203 -14.26 3.28 8.12
C PHE A 203 -14.63 4.75 7.93
N SER A 204 -14.78 5.45 9.05
CA SER A 204 -15.03 6.89 9.04
C SER A 204 -13.87 7.66 8.41
N GLU A 205 -14.20 8.76 7.74
CA GLU A 205 -13.21 9.67 7.18
C GLU A 205 -12.51 10.46 8.29
N ARG A 206 -11.17 10.47 8.28
CA ARG A 206 -10.31 11.19 9.23
C ARG A 206 -10.72 10.98 10.71
N LYS A 207 -11.13 9.76 11.05
CA LYS A 207 -11.45 9.37 12.41
C LYS A 207 -11.07 7.90 12.63
N TRP A 208 -10.20 7.67 13.60
CA TRP A 208 -9.82 6.31 14.01
C TRP A 208 -11.02 5.57 14.57
N SER A 209 -11.21 4.35 14.06
CA SER A 209 -12.28 3.43 14.43
C SER A 209 -11.64 2.11 14.86
N LYS A 210 -12.07 1.54 15.98
CA LYS A 210 -11.55 0.26 16.47
C LYS A 210 -12.01 -0.89 15.56
N ILE A 211 -11.14 -1.88 15.43
CA ILE A 211 -11.47 -3.19 14.87
C ILE A 211 -11.60 -4.15 16.06
N ASP A 212 -12.84 -4.52 16.39
CA ASP A 212 -13.17 -5.28 17.61
C ASP A 212 -12.88 -6.79 17.46
N GLN A 213 -11.65 -7.12 17.10
CA GLN A 213 -11.14 -8.49 17.03
C GLN A 213 -9.62 -8.53 17.04
N THR A 214 -9.06 -9.60 17.60
CA THR A 214 -7.63 -9.91 17.48
C THR A 214 -7.28 -10.18 16.02
N ILE A 215 -6.28 -9.48 15.52
CA ILE A 215 -5.75 -9.68 14.17
C ILE A 215 -4.40 -10.40 14.30
N LYS A 216 -4.35 -11.62 13.79
CA LYS A 216 -3.15 -12.44 13.75
C LYS A 216 -2.12 -11.86 12.78
N LYS A 217 -0.84 -12.11 13.06
CA LYS A 217 0.25 -11.84 12.10
C LYS A 217 -0.02 -12.60 10.79
N GLY A 218 0.06 -11.92 9.66
CA GLY A 218 -0.27 -12.45 8.34
C GLY A 218 -1.77 -12.44 7.99
N ALA A 219 -2.67 -11.97 8.86
CA ALA A 219 -4.07 -11.80 8.50
C ALA A 219 -4.26 -10.62 7.52
N ALA A 220 -5.23 -10.72 6.61
CA ALA A 220 -5.48 -9.65 5.64
C ALA A 220 -6.04 -8.38 6.32
N LEU A 221 -5.44 -7.23 6.02
CA LEU A 221 -5.91 -5.90 6.46
C LEU A 221 -6.65 -5.17 5.34
N ALA A 222 -6.11 -5.23 4.12
CA ALA A 222 -6.66 -4.57 2.95
C ALA A 222 -6.15 -5.24 1.68
N ALA A 223 -6.64 -4.79 0.53
CA ALA A 223 -6.05 -5.12 -0.76
C ALA A 223 -6.04 -3.91 -1.67
N PHE A 224 -5.25 -3.97 -2.74
CA PHE A 224 -5.27 -3.00 -3.81
C PHE A 224 -5.80 -3.63 -5.09
N GLN A 225 -6.72 -2.94 -5.74
CA GLN A 225 -7.28 -3.40 -7.01
C GLN A 225 -6.47 -2.96 -8.24
N LEU A 226 -5.47 -2.09 -8.07
CA LEU A 226 -4.40 -1.81 -9.04
C LEU A 226 -3.36 -0.89 -8.39
N GLY A 227 -2.07 -1.28 -8.46
CA GLY A 227 -0.84 -0.53 -8.17
C GLY A 227 -0.86 0.46 -7.00
N SER A 228 0.08 0.29 -6.07
CA SER A 228 0.02 1.01 -4.80
C SER A 228 1.36 1.05 -4.08
N SER A 229 1.38 1.81 -3.00
CA SER A 229 2.45 1.79 -2.01
C SER A 229 1.89 1.55 -0.63
N VAL A 230 2.70 0.91 0.21
CA VAL A 230 2.48 0.81 1.66
C VAL A 230 3.64 1.51 2.36
N LEU A 231 3.31 2.42 3.28
CA LEU A 231 4.28 2.88 4.27
C LEU A 231 4.06 2.04 5.54
N LEU A 232 5.06 1.23 5.89
CA LEU A 232 5.11 0.52 7.16
C LEU A 232 5.95 1.34 8.13
N ILE A 233 5.43 1.61 9.33
CA ILE A 233 6.15 2.38 10.35
C ILE A 233 6.10 1.66 11.68
N VAL A 234 7.24 1.60 12.35
CA VAL A 234 7.40 0.90 13.62
C VAL A 234 8.20 1.76 14.58
N GLU A 235 7.66 2.03 15.75
CA GLU A 235 8.26 2.91 16.75
C GLU A 235 9.57 2.34 17.31
N LYS A 236 9.50 1.14 17.89
CA LYS A 236 10.68 0.50 18.49
C LYS A 236 11.34 -0.36 17.44
N ASN A 237 12.57 0.01 17.07
CA ASN A 237 13.39 -0.82 16.21
C ASN A 237 13.59 -2.18 16.88
N PRO A 238 13.24 -3.29 16.24
CA PRO A 238 13.81 -4.56 16.64
C PRO A 238 15.32 -4.48 16.36
N GLN A 239 16.14 -4.90 17.31
CA GLN A 239 17.59 -4.80 17.17
C GLN A 239 18.03 -5.58 15.91
N ASN A 240 18.82 -4.94 15.04
CA ASN A 240 19.21 -5.43 13.70
C ASN A 240 18.03 -5.65 12.73
N PRO A 241 17.46 -4.61 12.09
CA PRO A 241 16.67 -4.87 10.91
C PRO A 241 17.58 -5.56 9.89
N LEU A 242 17.18 -6.74 9.42
CA LEU A 242 17.95 -7.50 8.45
C LEU A 242 18.28 -6.54 7.30
N GLY A 243 19.57 -6.34 7.02
CA GLY A 243 19.97 -5.65 5.80
C GLY A 243 19.31 -6.40 4.67
N LEU A 244 18.35 -5.77 3.99
CA LEU A 244 17.54 -6.43 2.97
C LEU A 244 18.48 -7.06 1.94
N SER A 245 18.60 -8.39 1.97
CA SER A 245 19.46 -9.15 1.05
C SER A 245 19.03 -8.97 -0.41
N SER A 246 17.78 -8.57 -0.62
CA SER A 246 17.18 -8.17 -1.88
C SER A 246 16.17 -7.04 -1.60
N PRO A 247 16.03 -6.04 -2.50
CA PRO A 247 14.96 -5.06 -2.39
C PRO A 247 13.57 -5.70 -2.60
N SER A 248 13.48 -6.93 -3.13
CA SER A 248 12.21 -7.64 -3.24
C SER A 248 11.88 -8.36 -1.93
N LEU A 249 10.68 -8.11 -1.41
CA LEU A 249 10.11 -8.69 -0.21
C LEU A 249 8.90 -9.55 -0.55
N LYS A 250 8.76 -10.71 0.09
CA LYS A 250 7.52 -11.50 0.09
C LYS A 250 6.65 -11.15 1.28
N VAL A 251 5.33 -11.33 1.15
CA VAL A 251 4.44 -11.27 2.32
C VAL A 251 4.93 -12.27 3.37
N GLY A 252 4.99 -11.85 4.63
CA GLY A 252 5.35 -12.71 5.74
C GLY A 252 6.86 -12.97 5.90
N GLU A 253 7.69 -12.44 5.00
CA GLU A 253 9.14 -12.45 5.14
C GLU A 253 9.58 -11.65 6.37
N ALA A 254 10.63 -12.11 7.07
CA ALA A 254 11.15 -11.42 8.25
C ALA A 254 11.71 -10.04 7.87
N LEU A 255 11.28 -8.98 8.55
CA LEU A 255 11.91 -7.67 8.44
C LEU A 255 13.00 -7.45 9.50
N VAL A 256 12.97 -8.28 10.55
CA VAL A 256 13.90 -8.32 11.69
C VAL A 256 14.17 -9.74 12.13
#